data_AF-A0A8J7E2H5-F1
#
_entry.id   AF-A0A8J7E2H5-F1
#
_cell.length_a   1.000
_cell.length_b   1.000
_cell.length_c   1.000
_cell.angle_alpha   90.00
_cell.angle_beta   90.00
_cell.angle_gamma   90.00
#
_symmetry.space_group_name_H-M   'P 1'
#
loop_
_entity.id
_entity.type
_entity.pdbx_description
1 polymer ?
#
loop_
_entity_poly.entity_id
_entity_poly.type
_entity_poly.pdbx_seq_one_letter_code
_entity_poly.pdbx_strand_id
1 'polypeptide(L)'
;MGIDRLIAGCLGLLLILGWPGMAQAGPLQPDDGDRCLLAVQQERYEKAIASCSQVIEQEPTDAADYRLSRGLAFYRSGYFAEAIADNTQVLATHPDDYRAYYNRGLVHIALHDFAAAIADFDQAAKFASEPMSLSDIYDDRGLAKLMAAQPEAALRDFDQALAFNSDDTRALFNHGCACHQLGRVNDALADLNQVLNLEPDHARTYLKRGVLRQALGDRTGSLADLRQAADCAQAQGQPYLHHYVLTLLNEWQTPSTLLG
;
A
#
# COMPACT_ATOMS: atom_id res chain seq x y z
N MET A 1 34.87 -17.39 -68.74
CA MET A 1 34.54 -16.15 -68.02
C MET A 1 34.58 -16.49 -66.54
N GLY A 2 35.52 -15.85 -65.83
CA GLY A 2 36.08 -16.33 -64.57
C GLY A 2 35.32 -15.96 -63.31
N ILE A 3 35.85 -16.52 -62.24
CA ILE A 3 35.48 -16.48 -60.83
C ILE A 3 35.93 -15.12 -60.23
N ASP A 4 35.28 -14.71 -59.13
CA ASP A 4 35.88 -14.12 -57.92
C ASP A 4 36.07 -12.59 -57.73
N ARG A 5 35.76 -12.19 -56.49
CA ARG A 5 36.33 -11.13 -55.60
C ARG A 5 35.79 -9.69 -55.73
N LEU A 6 35.18 -9.08 -54.70
CA LEU A 6 35.57 -8.74 -53.31
C LEU A 6 35.98 -7.25 -53.17
N ILE A 7 35.26 -6.56 -52.28
CA ILE A 7 35.60 -5.36 -51.46
C ILE A 7 35.76 -4.00 -52.16
N ALA A 8 35.04 -3.01 -51.60
CA ALA A 8 35.53 -1.70 -51.14
C ALA A 8 34.81 -0.50 -51.76
N GLY A 9 34.42 0.45 -50.91
CA GLY A 9 34.37 1.85 -51.30
C GLY A 9 33.06 2.58 -51.07
N CYS A 10 32.73 2.81 -49.81
CA CYS A 10 32.36 4.11 -49.25
C CYS A 10 31.53 5.13 -50.04
N LEU A 11 30.58 5.69 -49.28
CA LEU A 11 30.09 7.08 -49.28
C LEU A 11 28.98 7.43 -50.27
N GLY A 12 27.82 7.79 -49.71
CA GLY A 12 26.88 8.64 -50.41
C GLY A 12 25.46 8.65 -49.86
N LEU A 13 25.31 9.08 -48.60
CA LEU A 13 24.14 9.74 -48.02
C LEU A 13 22.75 9.46 -48.64
N LEU A 14 21.86 8.90 -47.83
CA LEU A 14 20.50 9.43 -47.63
C LEU A 14 19.94 8.89 -46.30
N LEU A 15 20.45 9.45 -45.20
CA LEU A 15 19.61 9.68 -44.02
C LEU A 15 18.89 11.00 -44.28
N ILE A 16 17.56 11.00 -44.27
CA ILE A 16 16.69 11.94 -43.56
C ILE A 16 15.28 11.35 -43.71
N LEU A 17 14.84 10.65 -42.65
CA LEU A 17 13.54 10.76 -41.98
C LEU A 17 13.54 9.65 -40.92
N GLY A 18 13.88 10.04 -39.70
CA GLY A 18 14.09 9.12 -38.59
C GLY A 18 12.79 8.52 -38.08
N TRP A 19 12.76 7.18 -38.00
CA TRP A 19 11.94 6.46 -37.03
C TRP A 19 12.87 5.94 -35.94
N PRO A 20 12.82 6.48 -34.71
CA PRO A 20 13.39 5.81 -33.56
C PRO A 20 12.35 4.82 -33.01
N GLY A 21 12.77 3.59 -32.73
CA GLY A 21 12.03 2.73 -31.81
C GLY A 21 11.37 1.50 -32.43
N MET A 22 12.14 0.65 -33.09
CA MET A 22 11.96 -0.80 -32.92
C MET A 22 13.35 -1.42 -32.76
N ALA A 23 13.91 -1.27 -31.56
CA ALA A 23 14.95 -2.19 -31.13
C ALA A 23 14.29 -3.57 -31.08
N GLN A 24 14.74 -4.49 -31.94
CA GLN A 24 14.36 -5.89 -31.82
C GLN A 24 14.77 -6.34 -30.41
N ALA A 25 13.80 -6.64 -29.57
CA ALA A 25 14.05 -7.21 -28.25
C ALA A 25 14.76 -8.56 -28.47
N GLY A 26 16.03 -8.64 -28.05
CA GLY A 26 16.76 -9.90 -28.01
C GLY A 26 16.13 -10.87 -27.01
N PRO A 27 16.53 -12.15 -27.03
CA PRO A 27 16.03 -13.13 -26.05
C PRO A 27 16.31 -12.65 -24.62
N LEU A 28 15.40 -12.99 -23.70
CA LEU A 28 15.52 -12.66 -22.27
C LEU A 28 16.92 -13.00 -21.77
N GLN A 29 17.60 -12.03 -21.17
CA GLN A 29 18.77 -12.35 -20.36
C GLN A 29 18.26 -13.02 -19.07
N PRO A 30 18.92 -14.08 -18.56
CA PRO A 30 18.52 -14.75 -17.32
C PRO A 30 18.29 -13.78 -16.14
N ASP A 31 18.97 -12.64 -16.16
CA ASP A 31 18.94 -11.61 -15.11
C ASP A 31 17.73 -10.66 -15.19
N ASP A 32 16.98 -10.61 -16.30
CA ASP A 32 15.93 -9.58 -16.50
C ASP A 32 14.68 -9.83 -15.65
N GLY A 33 14.31 -11.10 -15.45
CA GLY A 33 13.22 -11.49 -14.54
C GLY A 33 13.58 -11.22 -13.07
N ASP A 34 14.79 -11.60 -12.67
CA ASP A 34 15.35 -11.35 -11.33
C ASP A 34 15.40 -9.85 -11.02
N ARG A 35 15.71 -9.01 -12.02
CA ARG A 35 15.75 -7.55 -11.88
C ARG A 35 14.38 -6.93 -11.57
N CYS A 36 13.31 -7.40 -12.22
CA CYS A 36 11.95 -6.91 -11.96
C CYS A 36 11.57 -7.14 -10.50
N LEU A 37 11.64 -8.38 -10.03
CA LEU A 37 11.23 -8.76 -8.67
C LEU A 37 12.13 -8.13 -7.60
N LEU A 38 13.45 -8.14 -7.83
CA LEU A 38 14.41 -7.52 -6.92
C LEU A 38 14.21 -6.00 -6.82
N ALA A 39 13.86 -5.33 -7.91
CA ALA A 39 13.60 -3.89 -7.87
C ALA A 39 12.34 -3.55 -7.06
N VAL A 40 11.31 -4.40 -7.09
CA VAL A 40 10.14 -4.26 -6.20
C VAL A 40 10.53 -4.43 -4.74
N GLN A 41 11.32 -5.46 -4.41
CA GLN A 41 11.80 -5.70 -3.04
C GLN A 41 12.67 -4.56 -2.51
N GLN A 42 13.40 -3.88 -3.40
CA GLN A 42 14.23 -2.71 -3.08
C GLN A 42 13.45 -1.39 -3.14
N GLU A 43 12.14 -1.43 -3.37
CA GLU A 43 11.24 -0.28 -3.52
C GLU A 43 11.67 0.69 -4.63
N ARG A 44 12.40 0.19 -5.63
CA ARG A 44 12.84 0.96 -6.80
C ARG A 44 11.78 0.86 -7.88
N TYR A 45 10.60 1.42 -7.61
CA TYR A 45 9.39 1.20 -8.42
C TYR A 45 9.56 1.59 -9.89
N GLU A 46 10.22 2.71 -10.21
CA GLU A 46 10.48 3.08 -11.61
C GLU A 46 11.39 2.07 -12.35
N LYS A 47 12.37 1.49 -11.65
CA LYS A 47 13.21 0.43 -12.23
C LYS A 47 12.45 -0.87 -12.37
N ALA A 48 11.62 -1.21 -11.38
CA ALA A 48 10.74 -2.37 -11.45
C ALA A 48 9.81 -2.26 -12.67
N ILE A 49 9.15 -1.11 -12.85
CA ILE A 49 8.27 -0.86 -13.99
C ILE A 49 9.00 -1.09 -15.32
N ALA A 50 10.20 -0.52 -15.49
CA ALA A 50 10.98 -0.70 -16.70
C ALA A 50 11.38 -2.17 -16.94
N SER A 51 11.94 -2.85 -15.94
CA SER A 51 12.39 -4.24 -16.06
C SER A 51 11.24 -5.21 -16.29
N CYS A 52 10.14 -5.10 -15.53
CA CYS A 52 8.97 -5.95 -15.72
C CYS A 52 8.34 -5.73 -17.11
N SER A 53 8.31 -4.49 -17.61
CA SER A 53 7.77 -4.20 -18.95
C SER A 53 8.56 -4.88 -20.06
N GLN A 54 9.88 -4.86 -19.97
CA GLN A 54 10.75 -5.56 -20.93
C GLN A 54 10.44 -7.07 -20.97
N VAL A 55 10.24 -7.70 -19.81
CA VAL A 55 9.91 -9.13 -19.74
C VAL A 55 8.53 -9.41 -20.35
N ILE A 56 7.53 -8.60 -19.98
CA ILE A 56 6.15 -8.72 -20.50
C ILE A 56 6.09 -8.55 -22.03
N GLU A 57 6.91 -7.68 -22.61
CA GLU A 57 6.97 -7.48 -24.06
C GLU A 57 7.55 -8.68 -24.80
N GLN A 58 8.50 -9.39 -24.19
CA GLN A 58 9.16 -10.56 -24.79
C GLN A 58 8.32 -11.83 -24.65
N GLU A 59 7.67 -12.03 -23.49
CA GLU A 59 6.91 -13.24 -23.16
C GLU A 59 5.49 -12.91 -22.67
N PRO A 60 4.61 -12.35 -23.53
CA PRO A 60 3.34 -11.78 -23.08
C PRO A 60 2.35 -12.78 -22.49
N THR A 61 2.50 -14.08 -22.79
CA THR A 61 1.59 -15.16 -22.37
C THR A 61 1.92 -15.73 -21.00
N ASP A 62 3.18 -15.69 -20.56
CA ASP A 62 3.64 -16.27 -19.29
C ASP A 62 4.19 -15.19 -18.34
N ALA A 63 3.46 -14.06 -18.26
CA ALA A 63 3.92 -12.88 -17.54
C ALA A 63 3.03 -12.46 -16.38
N ALA A 64 2.24 -13.37 -15.81
CA ALA A 64 1.31 -13.06 -14.72
C ALA A 64 2.04 -12.48 -13.49
N ASP A 65 3.11 -13.14 -13.02
CA ASP A 65 3.88 -12.67 -11.86
C ASP A 65 4.61 -11.34 -12.13
N TYR A 66 5.07 -11.11 -13.35
CA TYR A 66 5.67 -9.84 -13.76
C TYR A 66 4.63 -8.72 -13.84
N ARG A 67 3.40 -9.01 -14.28
CA ARG A 67 2.27 -8.06 -14.27
C ARG A 67 1.81 -7.74 -12.86
N LEU A 68 1.73 -8.72 -11.97
CA LEU A 68 1.45 -8.47 -10.54
C LEU A 68 2.49 -7.53 -9.94
N SER A 69 3.77 -7.83 -10.17
CA SER A 69 4.90 -7.04 -9.66
C SER A 69 4.92 -5.62 -10.24
N ARG A 70 4.67 -5.48 -11.55
CA ARG A 70 4.57 -4.19 -12.21
C ARG A 70 3.35 -3.40 -11.77
N GLY A 71 2.20 -4.06 -11.61
CA GLY A 71 0.98 -3.46 -11.09
C GLY A 71 1.16 -2.93 -9.67
N LEU A 72 1.87 -3.65 -8.81
CA LEU A 72 2.25 -3.17 -7.47
C LEU A 72 3.18 -1.96 -7.57
N ALA A 73 4.18 -1.98 -8.45
CA ALA A 73 5.08 -0.84 -8.64
C ALA A 73 4.33 0.39 -9.18
N PHE A 74 3.41 0.22 -10.14
CA PHE A 74 2.54 1.28 -10.63
C PHE A 74 1.69 1.88 -9.51
N TYR A 75 1.07 1.05 -8.67
CA TYR A 75 0.32 1.49 -7.50
C TYR A 75 1.19 2.35 -6.57
N ARG A 76 2.39 1.87 -6.22
CA ARG A 76 3.31 2.58 -5.32
C ARG A 76 3.86 3.88 -5.92
N SER A 77 3.95 3.98 -7.24
CA SER A 77 4.28 5.21 -7.97
C SER A 77 3.08 6.13 -8.28
N GLY A 78 1.84 5.72 -7.93
CA GLY A 78 0.62 6.51 -8.16
C GLY A 78 -0.01 6.37 -9.56
N TYR A 79 0.49 5.46 -10.40
CA TYR A 79 -0.05 5.14 -11.72
C TYR A 79 -1.22 4.16 -11.61
N PHE A 80 -2.34 4.62 -11.05
CA PHE A 80 -3.46 3.76 -10.65
C PHE A 80 -4.17 3.08 -11.83
N ALA A 81 -4.28 3.73 -12.98
CA ALA A 81 -4.95 3.16 -14.15
C ALA A 81 -4.16 1.97 -14.72
N GLU A 82 -2.83 2.11 -14.79
CA GLU A 82 -1.89 1.09 -15.23
C GLU A 82 -1.86 -0.09 -14.24
N ALA A 83 -1.89 0.20 -12.94
CA ALA A 83 -1.99 -0.83 -11.91
C ALA A 83 -3.28 -1.65 -12.05
N ILE A 84 -4.43 -1.01 -12.27
CA ILE A 84 -5.70 -1.71 -12.52
C ILE A 84 -5.63 -2.56 -13.79
N ALA A 85 -5.04 -2.02 -14.87
CA ALA A 85 -4.93 -2.72 -16.15
C ALA A 85 -4.10 -4.00 -16.03
N ASP A 86 -2.94 -3.95 -15.36
CA ASP A 86 -2.08 -5.13 -15.18
C ASP A 86 -2.76 -6.21 -14.33
N ASN A 87 -3.37 -5.84 -13.20
CA ASN A 87 -4.07 -6.81 -12.36
C ASN A 87 -5.30 -7.39 -13.06
N THR A 88 -6.02 -6.59 -13.85
CA THR A 88 -7.14 -7.08 -14.66
C THR A 88 -6.68 -8.06 -15.74
N GLN A 89 -5.53 -7.82 -16.36
CA GLN A 89 -4.95 -8.75 -17.33
C GLN A 89 -4.51 -10.07 -16.67
N VAL A 90 -4.00 -10.04 -15.43
CA VAL A 90 -3.72 -11.26 -14.67
C VAL A 90 -5.00 -12.04 -14.44
N LEU A 91 -6.07 -11.38 -13.98
CA LEU A 91 -7.36 -12.02 -13.73
C LEU A 91 -8.05 -12.56 -14.99
N ALA A 92 -7.71 -12.02 -16.17
CA ALA A 92 -8.21 -12.55 -17.44
C ALA A 92 -7.60 -13.93 -17.79
N THR A 93 -6.41 -14.24 -17.28
CA THR A 93 -5.72 -15.52 -17.54
C THR A 93 -5.71 -16.45 -16.32
N HIS A 94 -5.69 -15.89 -15.11
CA HIS A 94 -5.67 -16.58 -13.82
C HIS A 94 -6.80 -16.01 -12.94
N PRO A 95 -8.06 -16.42 -13.18
CA PRO A 95 -9.23 -15.84 -12.52
C PRO A 95 -9.34 -16.15 -11.02
N ASP A 96 -8.46 -16.99 -10.49
CA ASP A 96 -8.34 -17.38 -9.09
C ASP A 96 -7.09 -16.79 -8.41
N ASP A 97 -6.32 -15.93 -9.08
CA ASP A 97 -5.15 -15.30 -8.46
C ASP A 97 -5.57 -14.24 -7.43
N TYR A 98 -5.55 -14.64 -6.15
CA TYR A 98 -5.93 -13.76 -5.04
C TYR A 98 -5.06 -12.50 -4.97
N ARG A 99 -3.80 -12.55 -5.43
CA ARG A 99 -2.85 -11.42 -5.36
C ARG A 99 -3.27 -10.32 -6.33
N ALA A 100 -3.80 -10.69 -7.49
CA ALA A 100 -4.31 -9.73 -8.47
C ALA A 100 -5.54 -9.00 -7.95
N TYR A 101 -6.46 -9.73 -7.33
CA TYR A 101 -7.61 -9.15 -6.63
C TYR A 101 -7.17 -8.23 -5.49
N TYR A 102 -6.28 -8.70 -4.60
CA TYR A 102 -5.78 -7.91 -3.49
C TYR A 102 -5.10 -6.61 -3.94
N ASN A 103 -4.17 -6.70 -4.90
CA ASN A 103 -3.47 -5.54 -5.45
C ASN A 103 -4.45 -4.53 -6.10
N ARG A 104 -5.45 -5.01 -6.85
CA ARG A 104 -6.46 -4.12 -7.44
C ARG A 104 -7.37 -3.48 -6.37
N GLY A 105 -7.70 -4.23 -5.32
CA GLY A 105 -8.42 -3.72 -4.14
C GLY A 105 -7.68 -2.58 -3.45
N LEU A 106 -6.35 -2.69 -3.28
CA LEU A 106 -5.51 -1.61 -2.73
C LEU A 106 -5.56 -0.35 -3.60
N VAL A 107 -5.53 -0.50 -4.93
CA VAL A 107 -5.67 0.62 -5.86
C VAL A 107 -7.05 1.28 -5.72
N HIS A 108 -8.11 0.49 -5.58
CA HIS A 108 -9.46 1.01 -5.38
C HIS A 108 -9.62 1.76 -4.04
N ILE A 109 -8.96 1.34 -2.95
CA ILE A 109 -8.86 2.12 -1.72
C ILE A 109 -8.25 3.51 -2.01
N ALA A 110 -7.12 3.56 -2.71
CA ALA A 110 -6.43 4.82 -3.01
C ALA A 110 -7.26 5.76 -3.92
N LEU A 111 -8.14 5.19 -4.75
CA LEU A 111 -9.11 5.94 -5.56
C LEU A 111 -10.40 6.29 -4.82
N HIS A 112 -10.52 5.93 -3.53
CA HIS A 112 -11.74 6.05 -2.74
C HIS A 112 -12.97 5.29 -3.29
N ASP A 113 -12.75 4.30 -4.17
CA ASP A 113 -13.78 3.38 -4.65
C ASP A 113 -13.89 2.18 -3.71
N PHE A 114 -14.43 2.44 -2.51
CA PHE A 114 -14.49 1.42 -1.47
C PHE A 114 -15.39 0.23 -1.85
N ALA A 115 -16.40 0.44 -2.70
CA ALA A 115 -17.26 -0.63 -3.16
C ALA A 115 -16.50 -1.63 -4.04
N ALA A 116 -15.71 -1.14 -5.01
CA ALA A 116 -14.85 -1.99 -5.82
C ALA A 116 -13.75 -2.65 -4.98
N ALA A 117 -13.15 -1.92 -4.04
CA ALA A 117 -12.14 -2.47 -3.13
C ALA A 117 -12.68 -3.65 -2.32
N ILE A 118 -13.85 -3.50 -1.71
CA ILE A 118 -14.50 -4.57 -0.93
C ILE A 118 -14.78 -5.79 -1.81
N ALA A 119 -15.30 -5.58 -3.02
CA ALA A 119 -15.61 -6.68 -3.95
C ALA A 119 -14.35 -7.45 -4.37
N ASP A 120 -13.23 -6.76 -4.61
CA ASP A 120 -11.96 -7.38 -4.92
C ASP A 120 -11.38 -8.13 -3.71
N PHE A 121 -11.41 -7.55 -2.51
CA PHE A 121 -10.96 -8.25 -1.30
C PHE A 121 -11.84 -9.46 -0.94
N ASP A 122 -13.14 -9.44 -1.26
CA ASP A 122 -14.01 -10.60 -1.13
C ASP A 122 -13.53 -11.76 -2.02
N GLN A 123 -13.12 -11.47 -3.27
CA GLN A 123 -12.53 -12.49 -4.13
C GLN A 123 -11.14 -12.92 -3.63
N ALA A 124 -10.31 -11.99 -3.19
CA ALA A 124 -8.99 -12.32 -2.64
C ALA A 124 -9.10 -13.28 -1.44
N ALA A 125 -10.00 -12.99 -0.48
CA ALA A 125 -10.22 -13.84 0.69
C ALA A 125 -10.76 -15.23 0.33
N LYS A 126 -11.52 -15.34 -0.77
CA LYS A 126 -12.06 -16.61 -1.26
C LYS A 126 -10.97 -17.54 -1.82
N PHE A 127 -9.93 -16.98 -2.43
CA PHE A 127 -8.88 -17.74 -3.11
C PHE A 127 -7.59 -17.87 -2.30
N ALA A 128 -7.35 -16.99 -1.33
CA ALA A 128 -6.19 -17.07 -0.45
C ALA A 128 -6.30 -18.26 0.54
N SER A 129 -5.19 -18.95 0.75
CA SER A 129 -5.08 -20.05 1.71
C SER A 129 -4.13 -19.75 2.87
N GLU A 130 -3.17 -18.85 2.66
CA GLU A 130 -2.12 -18.58 3.65
C GLU A 130 -2.64 -17.69 4.79
N PRO A 131 -2.45 -18.08 6.07
CA PRO A 131 -2.95 -17.32 7.21
C PRO A 131 -2.52 -15.85 7.22
N MET A 132 -1.27 -15.56 6.91
CA MET A 132 -0.76 -14.18 6.89
C MET A 132 -1.39 -13.35 5.77
N SER A 133 -1.57 -13.94 4.59
CA SER A 133 -2.27 -13.27 3.49
C SER A 133 -3.74 -13.03 3.81
N LEU A 134 -4.40 -13.99 4.48
CA LEU A 134 -5.77 -13.80 4.96
C LEU A 134 -5.85 -12.67 5.98
N SER A 135 -4.89 -12.57 6.91
CA SER A 135 -4.79 -11.44 7.84
C SER A 135 -4.76 -10.10 7.12
N ASP A 136 -3.84 -9.94 6.16
CA ASP A 136 -3.69 -8.71 5.38
C ASP A 136 -4.99 -8.36 4.61
N ILE A 137 -5.59 -9.36 3.96
CA ILE A 137 -6.83 -9.18 3.18
C ILE A 137 -7.99 -8.74 4.09
N TYR A 138 -8.16 -9.38 5.26
CA TYR A 138 -9.23 -9.01 6.18
C TYR A 138 -8.99 -7.62 6.78
N ASP A 139 -7.76 -7.26 7.13
CA ASP A 139 -7.46 -5.91 7.63
C ASP A 139 -7.77 -4.84 6.57
N ASP A 140 -7.28 -4.99 5.32
CA ASP A 140 -7.52 -4.00 4.27
C ASP A 140 -8.99 -3.96 3.81
N ARG A 141 -9.71 -5.09 3.84
CA ARG A 141 -11.17 -5.11 3.60
C ARG A 141 -11.93 -4.43 4.74
N GLY A 142 -11.52 -4.65 5.98
CA GLY A 142 -12.05 -3.97 7.15
C GLY A 142 -11.83 -2.46 7.05
N LEU A 143 -10.65 -2.02 6.62
CA LEU A 143 -10.34 -0.62 6.38
C LEU A 143 -11.24 -0.04 5.29
N ALA A 144 -11.41 -0.71 4.15
CA ALA A 144 -12.31 -0.27 3.08
C ALA A 144 -13.77 -0.12 3.59
N LYS A 145 -14.27 -1.07 4.39
CA LYS A 145 -15.59 -0.99 5.02
C LYS A 145 -15.69 0.16 6.02
N LEU A 146 -14.65 0.41 6.81
CA LEU A 146 -14.61 1.52 7.76
C LEU A 146 -14.67 2.87 7.02
N MET A 147 -13.90 3.00 5.93
CA MET A 147 -13.93 4.19 5.07
C MET A 147 -15.26 4.36 4.33
N ALA A 148 -15.96 3.26 4.03
CA ALA A 148 -17.32 3.25 3.51
C ALA A 148 -18.41 3.50 4.58
N ALA A 149 -18.03 3.95 5.79
CA ALA A 149 -18.94 4.19 6.92
C ALA A 149 -19.74 2.95 7.36
N GLN A 150 -19.12 1.77 7.31
CA GLN A 150 -19.69 0.50 7.78
C GLN A 150 -18.90 -0.07 8.98
N PRO A 151 -18.83 0.62 10.13
CA PRO A 151 -17.93 0.28 11.22
C PRO A 151 -18.21 -1.10 11.86
N GLU A 152 -19.46 -1.54 11.96
CA GLU A 152 -19.77 -2.89 12.49
C GLU A 152 -19.32 -4.01 11.55
N ALA A 153 -19.35 -3.76 10.24
CA ALA A 153 -18.85 -4.72 9.25
C ALA A 153 -17.33 -4.73 9.21
N ALA A 154 -16.70 -3.56 9.39
CA ALA A 154 -15.26 -3.44 9.52
C ALA A 154 -14.72 -4.18 10.74
N LEU A 155 -15.37 -4.03 11.90
CA LEU A 155 -14.98 -4.75 13.12
C LEU A 155 -14.90 -6.26 12.93
N ARG A 156 -15.89 -6.86 12.26
CA ARG A 156 -15.87 -8.31 11.99
C ARG A 156 -14.68 -8.72 11.14
N ASP A 157 -14.26 -7.88 10.20
CA ASP A 157 -13.09 -8.15 9.39
C ASP A 157 -11.79 -8.00 10.20
N PHE A 158 -11.67 -6.95 11.03
CA PHE A 158 -10.53 -6.82 11.92
C PHE A 158 -10.43 -7.96 12.94
N ASP A 159 -11.56 -8.44 13.46
CA ASP A 159 -11.61 -9.64 14.32
C ASP A 159 -11.07 -10.88 13.58
N GLN A 160 -11.42 -11.05 12.29
CA GLN A 160 -10.86 -12.13 11.47
C GLN A 160 -9.35 -11.95 11.26
N ALA A 161 -8.89 -10.74 10.94
CA ALA A 161 -7.46 -10.46 10.77
C ALA A 161 -6.66 -10.80 12.04
N LEU A 162 -7.13 -10.33 13.20
CA LEU A 162 -6.52 -10.59 14.50
C LEU A 162 -6.59 -12.06 14.95
N ALA A 163 -7.55 -12.83 14.42
CA ALA A 163 -7.59 -14.28 14.62
C ALA A 163 -6.48 -15.01 13.84
N PHE A 164 -6.04 -14.48 12.69
CA PHE A 164 -4.90 -15.01 11.93
C PHE A 164 -3.56 -14.48 12.45
N ASN A 165 -3.50 -13.21 12.85
CA ASN A 165 -2.32 -12.57 13.41
C ASN A 165 -2.70 -11.63 14.57
N SER A 166 -2.61 -12.12 15.80
CA SER A 166 -3.01 -11.37 17.00
C SER A 166 -2.13 -10.16 17.31
N ASP A 167 -0.94 -10.12 16.72
CA ASP A 167 0.08 -9.10 16.98
C ASP A 167 0.20 -8.10 15.81
N ASP A 168 -0.74 -8.15 14.85
CA ASP A 168 -0.83 -7.17 13.77
C ASP A 168 -1.22 -5.79 14.33
N THR A 169 -0.23 -4.91 14.47
CA THR A 169 -0.41 -3.56 14.99
C THR A 169 -1.29 -2.69 14.10
N ARG A 170 -1.34 -2.97 12.80
CA ARG A 170 -2.18 -2.26 11.83
C ARG A 170 -3.65 -2.64 12.04
N ALA A 171 -3.92 -3.95 12.14
CA ALA A 171 -5.27 -4.46 12.43
C ALA A 171 -5.76 -4.03 13.82
N LEU A 172 -4.92 -4.07 14.85
CA LEU A 172 -5.25 -3.58 16.20
C LEU A 172 -5.59 -2.08 16.18
N PHE A 173 -4.78 -1.26 15.50
CA PHE A 173 -5.04 0.18 15.39
C PHE A 173 -6.36 0.47 14.66
N ASN A 174 -6.62 -0.25 13.57
CA ASN A 174 -7.85 -0.12 12.79
C ASN A 174 -9.09 -0.60 13.57
N HIS A 175 -8.98 -1.73 14.28
CA HIS A 175 -10.00 -2.23 15.21
C HIS A 175 -10.32 -1.19 16.29
N GLY A 176 -9.31 -0.62 16.94
CA GLY A 176 -9.50 0.44 17.92
C GLY A 176 -10.15 1.70 17.34
N CYS A 177 -9.82 2.05 16.09
CA CYS A 177 -10.48 3.14 15.39
C CYS A 177 -11.97 2.88 15.13
N ALA A 178 -12.34 1.66 14.73
CA ALA A 178 -13.72 1.25 14.52
C ALA A 178 -14.50 1.16 15.84
N CYS A 179 -13.90 0.60 16.90
CA CYS A 179 -14.46 0.61 18.25
C CYS A 179 -14.80 2.02 18.71
N HIS A 180 -13.89 2.99 18.50
CA HIS A 180 -14.18 4.39 18.83
C HIS A 180 -15.36 4.96 18.04
N GLN A 181 -15.47 4.72 16.72
CA GLN A 181 -16.60 5.20 15.92
C GLN A 181 -17.95 4.66 16.43
N LEU A 182 -17.94 3.47 17.03
CA LEU A 182 -19.12 2.83 17.63
C LEU A 182 -19.35 3.21 19.10
N GLY A 183 -18.56 4.13 19.66
CA GLY A 183 -18.64 4.52 21.07
C GLY A 183 -18.10 3.47 22.05
N ARG A 184 -17.45 2.41 21.57
CA ARG A 184 -16.79 1.37 22.38
C ARG A 184 -15.41 1.85 22.83
N VAL A 185 -15.39 2.93 23.63
CA VAL A 185 -14.16 3.64 23.99
C VAL A 185 -13.18 2.77 24.78
N ASN A 186 -13.65 1.92 25.70
CA ASN A 186 -12.79 1.05 26.49
C ASN A 186 -12.06 0.01 25.61
N ASP A 187 -12.78 -0.59 24.65
CA ASP A 187 -12.21 -1.55 23.72
C ASP A 187 -11.16 -0.86 22.83
N ALA A 188 -11.48 0.33 22.33
CA ALA A 188 -10.52 1.13 21.57
C ALA A 188 -9.25 1.44 22.38
N LEU A 189 -9.37 1.81 23.66
CA LEU A 189 -8.20 2.03 24.50
C LEU A 189 -7.39 0.76 24.74
N ALA A 190 -8.04 -0.40 24.88
CA ALA A 190 -7.35 -1.68 25.04
C ALA A 190 -6.49 -2.01 23.81
N ASP A 191 -7.06 -1.88 22.60
CA ASP A 191 -6.32 -2.14 21.36
C ASP A 191 -5.15 -1.16 21.19
N LEU A 192 -5.38 0.13 21.41
CA LEU A 192 -4.33 1.15 21.29
C LEU A 192 -3.21 0.95 22.33
N ASN A 193 -3.53 0.42 23.52
CA ASN A 193 -2.51 0.02 24.48
C ASN A 193 -1.71 -1.17 23.99
N GLN A 194 -2.36 -2.17 23.36
CA GLN A 194 -1.67 -3.32 22.79
C GLN A 194 -0.72 -2.91 21.65
N VAL A 195 -1.17 -2.01 20.76
CA VAL A 195 -0.28 -1.45 19.72
C VAL A 195 0.95 -0.80 20.34
N LEU A 196 0.81 0.00 21.41
CA LEU A 196 1.96 0.65 22.06
C LEU A 196 2.84 -0.31 22.88
N ASN A 197 2.33 -1.49 23.25
CA ASN A 197 3.16 -2.53 23.85
C ASN A 197 4.05 -3.21 22.80
N LEU A 198 3.55 -3.37 21.57
CA LEU A 198 4.25 -3.99 20.45
C LEU A 198 5.19 -3.00 19.74
N GLU A 199 4.71 -1.77 19.53
CA GLU A 199 5.41 -0.66 18.87
C GLU A 199 5.38 0.60 19.76
N PRO A 200 6.33 0.71 20.72
CA PRO A 200 6.36 1.81 21.68
C PRO A 200 6.56 3.20 21.06
N ASP A 201 6.98 3.27 19.80
CA ASP A 201 7.21 4.50 19.04
C ASP A 201 6.08 4.80 18.03
N HIS A 202 4.94 4.12 18.06
CA HIS A 202 3.86 4.35 17.10
C HIS A 202 3.10 5.68 17.34
N ALA A 203 3.58 6.76 16.71
CA ALA A 203 3.12 8.14 16.92
C ALA A 203 1.60 8.33 16.75
N ARG A 204 1.00 7.69 15.73
CA ARG A 204 -0.44 7.78 15.46
C ARG A 204 -1.29 7.16 16.57
N THR A 205 -0.77 6.12 17.23
CA THR A 205 -1.49 5.48 18.35
C THR A 205 -1.50 6.36 19.57
N TYR A 206 -0.37 7.00 19.91
CA TYR A 206 -0.36 8.01 20.96
C TYR A 206 -1.35 9.14 20.68
N LEU A 207 -1.34 9.70 19.46
CA LEU A 207 -2.31 10.74 19.09
C LEU A 207 -3.75 10.26 19.30
N LYS A 208 -4.10 9.08 18.78
CA LYS A 208 -5.46 8.52 18.89
C LYS A 208 -5.85 8.30 20.36
N ARG A 209 -4.97 7.67 21.15
CA ARG A 209 -5.22 7.40 22.57
C ARG A 209 -5.34 8.69 23.38
N GLY A 210 -4.52 9.69 23.09
CA GLY A 210 -4.58 11.01 23.71
C GLY A 210 -5.91 11.72 23.45
N VAL A 211 -6.40 11.70 22.22
CA VAL A 211 -7.74 12.22 21.86
C VAL A 211 -8.84 11.50 22.63
N LEU A 212 -8.78 10.17 22.76
CA LEU A 212 -9.77 9.42 23.55
C LEU A 212 -9.72 9.75 25.04
N ARG A 213 -8.52 9.84 25.62
CA ARG A 213 -8.32 10.23 27.02
C ARG A 213 -8.84 11.65 27.27
N GLN A 214 -8.66 12.56 26.33
CA GLN A 214 -9.21 13.92 26.40
C GLN A 214 -10.74 13.89 26.49
N ALA A 215 -11.40 13.11 25.63
CA ALA A 215 -12.85 12.96 25.62
C ALA A 215 -13.39 12.35 26.92
N LEU A 216 -12.59 11.52 27.59
CA LEU A 216 -12.90 10.93 28.90
C LEU A 216 -12.56 11.86 30.09
N GLY A 217 -12.00 13.04 29.84
CA GLY A 217 -11.57 13.97 30.90
C GLY A 217 -10.23 13.66 31.54
N ASP A 218 -9.51 12.62 31.08
CA ASP A 218 -8.12 12.35 31.47
C ASP A 218 -7.17 13.31 30.74
N ARG A 219 -7.18 14.57 31.18
CA ARG A 219 -6.34 15.63 30.60
C ARG A 219 -4.85 15.33 30.77
N THR A 220 -4.46 14.75 31.90
CA THR A 220 -3.04 14.46 32.18
C THR A 220 -2.52 13.38 31.24
N GLY A 221 -3.24 12.27 31.10
CA GLY A 221 -2.87 11.18 30.18
C GLY A 221 -2.96 11.61 28.72
N SER A 222 -3.95 12.42 28.35
CA SER A 222 -4.07 13.05 27.02
C SER A 222 -2.81 13.85 26.64
N LEU A 223 -2.42 14.82 27.48
CA LEU A 223 -1.26 15.67 27.21
C LEU A 223 0.06 14.87 27.21
N ALA A 224 0.16 13.82 28.03
CA ALA A 224 1.32 12.92 28.01
C ALA A 224 1.41 12.16 26.68
N ASP A 225 0.29 11.62 26.19
CA ASP A 225 0.24 10.94 24.90
C ASP A 225 0.54 11.88 23.74
N LEU A 226 -0.01 13.11 23.73
CA LEU A 226 0.30 14.08 22.68
C LEU A 226 1.79 14.45 22.64
N ARG A 227 2.47 14.54 23.79
CA ARG A 227 3.92 14.76 23.81
C ARG A 227 4.67 13.60 23.18
N GLN A 228 4.34 12.36 23.56
CA GLN A 228 4.94 11.17 22.95
C GLN A 228 4.66 11.09 21.46
N ALA A 229 3.44 11.41 21.02
CA ALA A 229 3.09 11.46 19.60
C ALA A 229 3.96 12.48 18.83
N ALA A 230 4.22 13.66 19.40
CA ALA A 230 5.06 14.68 18.78
C ALA A 230 6.53 14.22 18.69
N ASP A 231 7.07 13.66 19.77
CA ASP A 231 8.44 13.16 19.84
C ASP A 231 8.67 12.01 18.82
N CYS A 232 7.76 11.03 18.80
CA CYS A 232 7.81 9.92 17.84
C CYS A 232 7.66 10.41 16.40
N ALA A 233 6.72 11.31 16.12
CA ALA A 233 6.52 11.86 14.77
C ALA A 233 7.75 12.65 14.28
N GLN A 234 8.45 13.36 15.17
CA GLN A 234 9.69 14.04 14.84
C GLN A 234 10.81 13.04 14.51
N ALA A 235 11.00 12.03 15.36
CA ALA A 235 12.00 11.00 15.17
C ALA A 235 11.80 10.21 13.86
N GLN A 236 10.54 9.99 13.47
CA GLN A 236 10.15 9.27 12.26
C GLN A 236 10.12 10.17 11.01
N GLY A 237 10.47 11.45 11.11
CA GLY A 237 10.46 12.37 9.97
C GLY A 237 9.06 12.61 9.40
N GLN A 238 8.02 12.65 10.24
CA GLN A 238 6.63 12.90 9.88
C GLN A 238 6.23 14.35 10.23
N PRO A 239 6.67 15.36 9.45
CA PRO A 239 6.52 16.78 9.82
C PRO A 239 5.06 17.21 9.93
N TYR A 240 4.17 16.67 9.09
CA TYR A 240 2.74 17.00 9.13
C TYR A 240 2.08 16.51 10.41
N LEU A 241 2.35 15.25 10.82
CA LEU A 241 1.83 14.70 12.06
C LEU A 241 2.40 15.45 13.26
N HIS A 242 3.71 15.68 13.27
CA HIS A 242 4.39 16.41 14.33
C HIS A 242 3.77 17.81 14.53
N HIS A 243 3.62 18.57 13.44
CA HIS A 243 3.01 19.90 13.50
C HIS A 243 1.56 19.86 13.98
N TYR A 244 0.76 18.93 13.46
CA TYR A 244 -0.63 18.75 13.90
C TYR A 244 -0.75 18.48 15.40
N VAL A 245 0.08 17.56 15.92
CA VAL A 245 0.10 17.20 17.34
C VAL A 245 0.51 18.38 18.21
N LEU A 246 1.51 19.18 17.80
CA LEU A 246 1.91 20.38 18.54
C LEU A 246 0.81 21.43 18.60
N THR A 247 0.05 21.61 17.52
CA THR A 247 -1.11 22.51 17.50
C THR A 247 -2.16 22.07 18.52
N LEU A 248 -2.54 20.79 18.52
CA LEU A 248 -3.46 20.23 19.52
C LEU A 248 -2.93 20.38 20.95
N LEU A 249 -1.64 20.11 21.15
CA LEU A 249 -1.00 20.24 22.46
C LEU A 249 -1.10 21.67 22.99
N ASN A 250 -0.84 22.67 22.15
CA ASN A 250 -0.94 24.08 22.54
C ASN A 250 -2.38 24.47 22.88
N GLU A 251 -3.34 24.09 22.04
CA GLU A 251 -4.77 24.34 22.29
C GLU A 251 -5.21 23.75 23.64
N TRP A 252 -4.85 22.50 23.92
CA TRP A 252 -5.35 21.78 25.11
C TRP A 252 -4.52 22.03 26.38
N GLN A 253 -3.34 22.63 26.26
CA GLN A 253 -2.57 23.11 27.42
C GLN A 253 -3.09 24.43 27.95
N THR A 254 -3.58 25.33 27.09
CA THR A 254 -4.07 26.64 27.54
C THR A 254 -5.39 26.53 28.32
N PRO A 255 -5.50 27.12 29.52
CA PRO A 255 -6.78 27.23 30.21
C PRO A 255 -7.74 28.14 29.42
N SER A 256 -9.00 27.74 29.28
CA SER A 256 -10.06 28.45 28.52
C SER A 256 -10.43 29.85 29.04
N THR A 257 -9.68 30.40 30.01
CA THR A 257 -9.96 31.67 30.70
C THR A 257 -9.33 32.91 30.05
N LEU A 258 -8.67 32.80 28.89
CA LEU A 258 -7.97 33.92 28.23
C LEU A 258 -8.63 34.44 26.95
N LEU A 259 -9.84 33.99 26.60
CA LEU A 259 -10.62 34.48 25.45
C LEU A 259 -11.99 35.04 25.87
N GLY A 260 -12.01 35.79 26.98
CA GLY A 260 -13.16 36.57 27.43
C GLY A 260 -13.10 38.03 26.96
#